data_AF-A0A4Q3AWP4-F1
#
_entry.id   AF-A0A4Q3AWP4-F1
#
_cell.length_a   1.000
_cell.length_b   1.000
_cell.length_c   1.000
_cell.angle_alpha   90.00
_cell.angle_beta   90.00
_cell.angle_gamma   90.00
#
_symmetry.space_group_name_H-M   'P 1'
#
loop_
_entity.id
_entity.type
_entity.pdbx_description
1 polymer ?
#
loop_
_entity_poly.entity_id
_entity_poly.type
_entity_poly.pdbx_seq_one_letter_code
_entity_poly.pdbx_strand_id
1 'polypeptide(L)'
;MTLRRIFVDPPAPRAAEFRYGFLALICALLAWGVYLFFMRSPAYRGDPYGNLILGVMLLLNHVSAHFRMPPRITVFVRVLAMGWLLFGLVYICYLSRILFPLR
;
A
#
# COMPACT_ATOMS: atom_id res chain seq x y z
N MET A 1 -9.70 -23.86 -6.14
CA MET A 1 -8.98 -23.15 -5.05
C MET A 1 -10.01 -22.59 -4.08
N THR A 2 -9.94 -22.93 -2.79
CA THR A 2 -10.95 -22.56 -1.79
C THR A 2 -10.70 -21.15 -1.24
N LEU A 3 -11.70 -20.26 -1.21
CA LEU A 3 -11.58 -18.88 -0.68
C LEU A 3 -10.90 -18.83 0.70
N ARG A 4 -11.16 -19.82 1.55
CA ARG A 4 -10.53 -19.99 2.86
C ARG A 4 -9.00 -19.97 2.81
N ARG A 5 -8.38 -20.59 1.80
CA ARG A 5 -6.92 -20.61 1.60
C ARG A 5 -6.33 -19.21 1.38
N ILE A 6 -7.07 -18.38 0.65
CA ILE A 6 -6.65 -17.01 0.30
C ILE A 6 -6.79 -16.06 1.49
N PHE A 7 -7.68 -16.34 2.44
CA PHE A 7 -7.99 -15.45 3.57
C PHE A 7 -7.52 -15.94 4.94
N VAL A 8 -7.29 -17.24 5.12
CA VAL A 8 -7.11 -17.87 6.45
C VAL A 8 -5.78 -18.58 6.58
N ASP A 9 -5.24 -19.17 5.50
CA ASP A 9 -4.01 -19.94 5.63
C ASP A 9 -2.81 -19.00 5.88
N PRO A 10 -1.97 -19.30 6.89
CA PRO A 10 -0.83 -18.47 7.22
C PRO A 10 0.23 -18.58 6.11
N PRO A 11 0.77 -17.47 5.61
CA PRO A 11 1.93 -17.52 4.74
C PRO A 11 3.11 -18.14 5.51
N ALA A 12 4.01 -18.79 4.78
CA ALA A 12 5.20 -19.43 5.34
C ALA A 12 5.94 -18.47 6.29
N PRO A 13 6.52 -18.96 7.40
CA PRO A 13 7.23 -18.13 8.35
C PRO A 13 8.39 -17.41 7.65
N ARG A 14 8.25 -16.11 7.45
CA ARG A 14 9.31 -15.23 6.96
C ARG A 14 10.09 -14.69 8.16
N ALA A 15 11.40 -14.50 7.99
CA ALA A 15 12.29 -14.00 9.04
C ALA A 15 11.71 -12.74 9.72
N ALA A 16 11.82 -12.68 11.06
CA ALA A 16 11.31 -11.56 11.85
C ALA A 16 11.93 -10.22 11.40
N GLU A 17 13.20 -10.25 10.98
CA GLU A 17 13.94 -9.13 10.39
C GLU A 17 13.23 -8.55 9.16
N PHE A 18 12.77 -9.40 8.24
CA PHE A 18 12.01 -8.93 7.08
C PHE A 18 10.65 -8.37 7.49
N ARG A 19 9.96 -9.00 8.44
CA ARG A 19 8.63 -8.55 8.89
C ARG A 19 8.69 -7.16 9.51
N TYR A 20 9.59 -6.93 10.47
CA TYR A 20 9.66 -5.68 11.21
C TYR A 20 10.56 -4.64 10.53
N GLY A 21 11.66 -5.06 9.90
CA GLY A 21 12.54 -4.17 9.14
C GLY A 21 11.86 -3.57 7.92
N PHE A 22 11.12 -4.38 7.15
CA PHE A 22 10.37 -3.86 6.01
C PHE A 22 9.19 -2.98 6.46
N LEU A 23 8.56 -3.30 7.60
CA LEU A 23 7.54 -2.41 8.17
C LEU A 23 8.13 -1.04 8.55
N ALA A 24 9.28 -1.03 9.24
CA ALA A 24 9.96 0.21 9.60
C ALA A 24 10.34 1.03 8.36
N LEU A 25 10.83 0.36 7.30
CA LEU A 25 11.14 0.99 6.03
C LEU A 25 9.89 1.62 5.38
N ILE A 26 8.77 0.90 5.33
CA ILE A 26 7.51 1.43 4.81
C ILE A 26 7.07 2.67 5.62
N CYS A 27 7.11 2.59 6.96
CA CYS A 27 6.74 3.72 7.81
C CYS A 27 7.66 4.93 7.60
N ALA A 28 8.97 4.72 7.45
CA ALA A 28 9.93 5.78 7.18
C ALA A 28 9.66 6.44 5.82
N LEU A 29 9.41 5.65 4.77
CA LEU A 29 9.02 6.14 3.45
C LEU A 29 7.70 6.92 3.49
N LEU A 30 6.73 6.45 4.28
CA LEU A 30 5.44 7.11 4.44
C LEU A 30 5.59 8.46 5.14
N ALA A 31 6.33 8.50 6.26
CA ALA A 31 6.61 9.72 7.00
C ALA A 31 7.37 10.74 6.13
N TRP A 32 8.34 10.26 5.35
CA TRP A 32 9.04 11.09 4.37
C TRP A 32 8.10 11.62 3.29
N GLY A 33 7.20 10.79 2.76
CA GLY A 33 6.19 11.20 1.79
C GLY A 33 5.22 12.26 2.34
N VAL A 34 4.77 12.10 3.58
CA VAL A 34 3.93 13.10 4.29
C VAL A 34 4.70 14.40 4.47
N TYR A 35 5.96 14.34 4.89
CA TYR A 35 6.81 15.51 5.04
C TYR A 35 6.97 16.26 3.71
N LEU A 36 7.28 15.55 2.63
CA LEU A 36 7.36 16.13 1.29
C LEU A 36 6.04 16.72 0.81
N PHE A 37 4.91 16.12 1.18
CA PHE A 37 3.58 16.65 0.86
C PHE A 37 3.35 18.01 1.52
N PHE A 38 3.69 18.17 2.81
CA PHE A 38 3.55 19.44 3.52
C PHE A 38 4.59 20.50 3.11
N MET A 39 5.78 20.07 2.72
CA MET A 39 6.83 20.98 2.22
C MET A 39 6.67 21.38 0.76
N ARG A 40 5.68 20.83 0.06
CA ARG A 40 5.51 21.09 -1.37
C ARG A 40 5.02 22.51 -1.61
N SER A 41 5.64 23.18 -2.58
CA SER A 41 5.15 24.47 -3.06
C SER A 41 3.75 24.31 -3.66
N PRO A 42 2.81 25.25 -3.44
CA PRO A 42 1.49 25.25 -4.07
C PRO A 42 1.55 25.24 -5.61
N ALA A 43 2.67 25.67 -6.19
CA ALA A 43 2.89 25.71 -7.64
C ALA A 43 3.38 24.37 -8.23
N TYR A 44 3.49 23.30 -7.43
CA TYR A 44 4.02 22.03 -7.90
C TYR A 44 3.06 21.34 -8.87
N ARG A 45 3.50 21.16 -10.12
CA ARG A 45 2.70 20.56 -11.22
C ARG A 45 2.77 19.04 -11.35
N GLY A 46 3.61 18.36 -10.57
CA GLY A 46 3.71 16.90 -10.60
C GLY A 46 2.66 16.23 -9.70
N ASP A 47 2.74 14.90 -9.59
CA ASP A 47 1.79 14.11 -8.79
C ASP A 47 1.88 14.45 -7.27
N PRO A 48 0.82 15.04 -6.68
CA PRO A 48 0.75 15.38 -5.28
C PRO A 48 0.63 14.16 -4.35
N TYR A 49 -0.02 13.08 -4.79
CA TYR A 49 -0.50 12.01 -3.92
C TYR A 49 0.11 10.64 -4.20
N GLY A 50 0.79 10.43 -5.33
CA GLY A 50 1.32 9.12 -5.72
C GLY A 50 2.16 8.44 -4.65
N ASN A 51 3.10 9.18 -4.03
CA ASN A 51 3.95 8.64 -2.97
C ASN A 51 3.14 8.23 -1.72
N LEU A 52 2.11 9.00 -1.38
CA LEU A 52 1.21 8.69 -0.26
C LEU A 52 0.36 7.46 -0.58
N ILE A 53 -0.24 7.40 -1.77
CA ILE A 53 -1.08 6.27 -2.22
C ILE A 53 -0.26 4.98 -2.23
N LEU A 54 0.93 5.00 -2.82
CA LEU A 54 1.84 3.85 -2.87
C LEU A 54 2.31 3.43 -1.47
N GLY A 55 2.66 4.39 -0.62
CA GLY A 55 3.07 4.11 0.75
C GLY A 55 1.98 3.43 1.57
N VAL A 56 0.74 3.94 1.52
CA VAL A 56 -0.40 3.34 2.23
C VAL A 56 -0.72 1.96 1.66
N MET A 57 -0.63 1.79 0.34
CA MET A 57 -0.84 0.50 -0.33
C MET A 57 0.16 -0.56 0.15
N LEU A 58 1.45 -0.21 0.21
CA LEU A 58 2.51 -1.09 0.70
C LEU A 58 2.30 -1.45 2.17
N LEU A 59 1.93 -0.48 3.01
CA LEU A 59 1.68 -0.68 4.43
C LEU A 59 0.55 -1.68 4.66
N LEU A 60 -0.61 -1.44 4.05
CA LEU A 60 -1.78 -2.31 4.20
C LEU A 60 -1.50 -3.73 3.71
N ASN A 61 -0.85 -3.87 2.56
CA ASN A 61 -0.49 -5.20 2.02
C ASN A 61 0.49 -5.93 2.94
N HIS A 62 1.54 -5.26 3.40
CA HIS A 62 2.54 -5.86 4.28
C HIS A 62 1.94 -6.28 5.62
N VAL A 63 1.11 -5.43 6.23
CA VAL A 63 0.41 -5.74 7.49
C VAL A 63 -0.54 -6.93 7.30
N SER A 64 -1.33 -6.96 6.22
CA SER A 64 -2.28 -8.04 5.93
C SER A 64 -1.63 -9.42 5.74
N ALA A 65 -0.39 -9.43 5.26
CA ALA A 65 0.34 -10.64 4.93
C ALA A 65 1.20 -11.13 6.11
N HIS A 66 1.79 -10.23 6.88
CA HIS A 66 2.81 -10.60 7.86
C HIS A 66 2.32 -10.60 9.31
N PHE A 67 1.24 -9.90 9.64
CA PHE A 67 0.77 -9.79 11.02
C PHE A 67 -0.40 -10.73 11.28
N ARG A 68 -0.25 -11.59 12.30
CA ARG A 68 -1.34 -12.42 12.80
C ARG A 68 -2.30 -11.53 13.58
N MET A 69 -3.55 -11.50 13.17
CA MET A 69 -4.63 -10.76 13.80
C MET A 69 -5.84 -11.69 13.98
N PRO A 70 -6.83 -11.33 14.81
CA PRO A 70 -8.10 -12.03 14.87
C PRO A 70 -8.73 -12.15 13.47
N PRO A 71 -9.42 -13.27 13.15
CA PRO A 71 -9.90 -13.55 11.79
C PRO A 71 -10.71 -12.42 11.15
N ARG A 72 -11.56 -11.75 11.94
CA ARG A 72 -12.36 -10.59 11.49
C ARG A 72 -11.48 -9.43 11.04
N ILE A 73 -10.43 -9.14 11.81
CA ILE A 73 -9.50 -8.03 11.53
C ILE A 73 -8.64 -8.39 10.31
N THR A 74 -8.16 -9.63 10.21
CA THR A 74 -7.41 -10.08 9.03
C THR A 74 -8.23 -9.95 7.75
N VAL A 75 -9.51 -10.33 7.78
CA VAL A 75 -10.41 -10.16 6.62
C VAL A 75 -10.60 -8.68 6.31
N PHE A 76 -10.90 -7.84 7.31
CA PHE A 76 -11.07 -6.40 7.09
C PHE A 76 -9.81 -5.76 6.48
N VAL A 77 -8.63 -6.06 7.02
CA VAL A 77 -7.37 -5.52 6.52
C VAL A 77 -7.04 -6.05 5.12
N ARG A 78 -7.36 -7.31 4.80
CA ARG A 78 -7.19 -7.86 3.44
C ARG A 78 -8.14 -7.22 2.43
N VAL A 79 -9.41 -7.01 2.80
CA VAL A 79 -10.38 -6.30 1.95
C VAL A 79 -9.94 -4.86 1.73
N LEU A 80 -9.48 -4.18 2.79
CA LEU A 80 -8.95 -2.83 2.70
C LEU A 80 -7.70 -2.78 1.81
N ALA A 81 -6.77 -3.72 1.97
CA ALA A 81 -5.57 -3.83 1.13
C ALA A 81 -5.92 -4.07 -0.34
N MET A 82 -6.87 -4.96 -0.64
CA MET A 82 -7.35 -5.21 -2.00
C MET A 82 -8.06 -3.99 -2.59
N GLY A 83 -8.92 -3.32 -1.82
CA GLY A 83 -9.60 -2.09 -2.24
C GLY A 83 -8.60 -0.97 -2.53
N TRP A 84 -7.57 -0.83 -1.69
CA TRP A 84 -6.52 0.17 -1.87
C TRP A 84 -5.60 -0.15 -3.07
N LEU A 85 -5.33 -1.44 -3.32
CA LEU A 85 -4.66 -1.92 -4.53
C LEU A 85 -5.43 -1.53 -5.79
N LEU A 86 -6.74 -1.78 -5.80
CA LEU A 86 -7.61 -1.44 -6.92
C LEU A 86 -7.65 0.08 -7.14
N PHE A 87 -7.76 0.85 -6.04
CA PHE A 87 -7.71 2.30 -6.07
C PHE A 87 -6.39 2.82 -6.63
N GLY A 88 -5.25 2.28 -6.16
CA GLY A 88 -3.92 2.62 -6.67
C GLY A 88 -3.76 2.29 -8.15
N LEU A 89 -4.29 1.16 -8.61
CA LEU A 89 -4.29 0.78 -10.03
C LEU A 89 -5.05 1.80 -10.89
N VAL A 90 -6.28 2.15 -10.48
CA VAL A 90 -7.11 3.16 -11.17
C VAL A 90 -6.39 4.51 -11.18
N TYR A 91 -5.77 4.90 -10.06
CA TYR A 91 -5.02 6.14 -9.95
C TYR A 91 -3.83 6.18 -10.92
N ILE A 92 -3.05 5.11 -11.00
CA ILE A 92 -1.92 5.00 -11.93
C ILE A 92 -2.41 5.04 -13.38
N CYS A 93 -3.50 4.34 -13.72
CA CYS A 93 -4.09 4.38 -15.07
C CYS A 93 -4.64 5.76 -15.44
N TYR A 94 -5.23 6.47 -14.48
CA TYR A 94 -5.67 7.85 -14.70
C TYR A 94 -4.48 8.78 -14.92
N LEU A 95 -3.47 8.71 -14.06
CA LEU A 95 -2.26 9.51 -14.15
C LEU A 95 -1.47 9.22 -15.44
N SER A 96 -1.36 7.95 -15.85
CA SER A 96 -0.69 7.57 -17.09
C SER A 96 -1.39 8.13 -18.33
N ARG A 97 -2.73 8.20 -18.31
CA ARG A 97 -3.51 8.82 -19.38
C ARG A 97 -3.29 10.33 -19.49
N ILE A 98 -3.00 10.99 -18.37
CA ILE A 98 -2.65 12.42 -18.33
C ILE A 98 -1.21 12.65 -18.82
N LEU A 99 -0.27 11.81 -18.38
CA LEU A 99 1.16 11.96 -18.70
C LEU A 99 1.53 11.50 -20.12
N PHE A 100 0.85 10.46 -20.62
CA PHE A 100 1.04 9.90 -21.95
C PHE A 100 -0.31 9.93 -22.70
N PRO A 101 -0.72 11.09 -23.23
CA PRO A 101 -1.89 11.14 -24.08
C PRO A 101 -1.58 10.29 -25.32
N LEU A 102 -2.22 9.11 -25.41
CA LEU A 102 -2.21 8.29 -26.62
C LEU A 102 -2.87 9.13 -27.72
N ARG A 103 -2.05 9.62 -28.67
CA ARG A 103 -2.51 10.25 -29.91
C ARG A 103 -3.01 9.19 -30.88
#